data_AF-A0A0F9JCC7-F1
#
_entry.id   AF-A0A0F9JCC7-F1
#
_cell.length_a   1.000
_cell.length_b   1.000
_cell.length_c   1.000
_cell.angle_alpha   90.00
_cell.angle_beta   90.00
_cell.angle_gamma   90.00
#
_symmetry.space_group_name_H-M   'P 1'
#
loop_
_entity.id
_entity.type
_entity.pdbx_description
1 polymer ?
#
loop_
_entity_poly.entity_id
_entity_poly.type
_entity_poly.pdbx_seq_one_letter_code
_entity_poly.pdbx_strand_id
1 'polypeptide(L)'
;MRAYYFGNMYLSSIQQGIQAAHATHGLFNKYAASEKAETLFNWSQNHKTMILLNGGYSENLRKIIALFGHNENPYPWAFFNESEEAADGLLTSVGIVLPEKIYVTAAAMKGDEDFVSRLRETGSWNPCDDEHYEISKYEFDLCLELNKYGLAS
;
A
#
# COMPACT_ATOMS: atom_id res chain seq x y z
N MET A 1 2.15 11.98 1.09
CA MET A 1 1.41 10.74 0.73
C MET A 1 1.99 10.11 -0.52
N ARG A 2 1.88 8.80 -0.70
CA ARG A 2 2.37 8.06 -1.87
C ARG A 2 1.38 6.95 -2.24
N ALA A 3 1.27 6.64 -3.53
CA ALA A 3 0.54 5.45 -3.99
C ALA A 3 1.54 4.33 -4.30
N TYR A 4 1.34 3.18 -3.68
CA TYR A 4 2.17 1.99 -3.86
C TYR A 4 1.41 0.97 -4.69
N TYR A 5 2.07 0.42 -5.71
CA TYR A 5 1.52 -0.61 -6.57
C TYR A 5 2.41 -1.84 -6.54
N PHE A 6 1.84 -2.98 -6.14
CA PHE A 6 2.48 -4.27 -6.06
C PHE A 6 2.15 -5.02 -7.35
N GLY A 7 3.11 -5.03 -8.28
CA GLY A 7 2.98 -5.67 -9.58
C GLY A 7 3.30 -7.16 -9.51
N ASN A 8 2.63 -7.94 -10.35
CA ASN A 8 2.96 -9.35 -10.55
C ASN A 8 4.37 -9.48 -11.14
N MET A 9 5.22 -10.29 -10.52
CA MET A 9 6.64 -10.43 -10.86
C MET A 9 6.91 -10.91 -12.29
N TYR A 10 5.93 -11.53 -12.95
CA TYR A 10 6.05 -12.02 -14.32
C TYR A 10 5.88 -10.93 -15.39
N LEU A 11 5.48 -9.71 -14.99
CA LEU A 11 5.29 -8.59 -15.90
C LEU A 11 6.57 -7.77 -16.09
N SER A 12 6.79 -7.31 -17.31
CA SER A 12 7.85 -6.34 -17.62
C SER A 12 7.59 -4.98 -16.93
N SER A 13 8.62 -4.16 -16.79
CA SER A 13 8.51 -2.84 -16.14
C SER A 13 7.48 -1.91 -16.80
N ILE A 14 7.40 -1.92 -18.14
CA ILE A 14 6.39 -1.16 -18.89
C ILE A 14 4.98 -1.66 -18.55
N GLN A 15 4.79 -2.99 -18.55
CA GLN A 15 3.50 -3.58 -18.19
C GLN A 15 3.13 -3.24 -16.74
N GLN A 16 4.06 -3.29 -15.78
CA GLN A 16 3.78 -2.91 -14.39
C GLN A 16 3.22 -1.48 -14.29
N GLY A 17 3.76 -0.53 -15.07
CA GLY A 17 3.22 0.83 -15.14
C GLY A 17 1.79 0.90 -15.69
N ILE A 18 1.50 0.17 -16.76
CA ILE A 18 0.16 0.09 -17.36
C ILE A 18 -0.84 -0.52 -16.37
N GLN A 19 -0.48 -1.63 -15.72
CA GLN A 19 -1.34 -2.33 -14.77
C GLN A 19 -1.60 -1.49 -13.50
N ALA A 20 -0.60 -0.73 -13.04
CA ALA A 20 -0.79 0.26 -11.98
C ALA A 20 -1.78 1.36 -12.36
N ALA A 21 -1.76 1.83 -13.61
CA ALA A 21 -2.74 2.80 -14.10
C ALA A 21 -4.17 2.23 -14.09
N HIS A 22 -4.36 0.97 -14.48
CA HIS A 22 -5.66 0.30 -14.36
C HIS A 22 -6.15 0.23 -12.90
N ALA A 23 -5.28 -0.18 -11.97
CA ALA A 23 -5.60 -0.18 -10.54
C ALA A 23 -5.93 1.25 -10.03
N THR A 24 -5.25 2.27 -10.56
CA THR A 24 -5.52 3.68 -10.23
C THR A 24 -6.94 4.08 -10.63
N HIS A 25 -7.40 3.74 -11.84
CA HIS A 25 -8.78 3.98 -12.25
C HIS A 25 -9.77 3.24 -11.33
N GLY A 26 -9.44 2.02 -10.92
CA GLY A 26 -10.20 1.25 -9.92
C GLY A 26 -10.35 1.98 -8.59
N LEU A 27 -9.30 2.66 -8.10
CA LEU A 27 -9.36 3.47 -6.88
C LEU A 27 -10.41 4.58 -7.00
N PHE A 28 -10.38 5.36 -8.08
CA PHE A 28 -11.32 6.46 -8.28
C PHE A 28 -12.75 5.96 -8.43
N ASN A 29 -12.97 4.91 -9.22
CA ASN A 29 -14.31 4.32 -9.37
C ASN A 29 -14.86 3.78 -8.04
N LYS A 30 -14.00 3.18 -7.21
CA LYS A 30 -14.39 2.56 -5.93
C LYS A 30 -14.66 3.58 -4.83
N TYR A 31 -13.88 4.66 -4.76
CA TYR A 31 -13.87 5.56 -3.58
C TYR A 31 -14.31 6.99 -3.84
N ALA A 32 -14.67 7.39 -5.07
CA ALA A 32 -15.01 8.78 -5.41
C ALA A 32 -16.07 9.41 -4.48
N ALA A 33 -17.00 8.62 -3.94
CA ALA A 33 -18.06 9.08 -3.03
C ALA A 33 -17.96 8.46 -1.62
N SER A 34 -16.78 7.98 -1.21
CA SER A 34 -16.55 7.33 0.08
C SER A 34 -15.84 8.26 1.08
N GLU A 35 -15.82 7.88 2.36
CA GLU A 35 -15.00 8.56 3.39
C GLU A 35 -13.49 8.56 3.06
N LYS A 36 -13.02 7.59 2.25
CA LYS A 36 -11.63 7.49 1.81
C LYS A 36 -11.32 8.39 0.60
N ALA A 37 -12.33 9.08 0.05
CA ALA A 37 -12.17 9.96 -1.10
C ALA A 37 -11.17 11.07 -0.81
N GLU A 38 -11.22 11.68 0.38
CA GLU A 38 -10.33 12.79 0.75
C GLU A 38 -8.85 12.38 0.64
N THR A 39 -8.50 11.22 1.19
CA THR A 39 -7.15 10.65 1.11
C THR A 39 -6.73 10.42 -0.36
N LEU A 40 -7.62 9.86 -1.17
CA LEU A 40 -7.35 9.60 -2.59
C LEU A 40 -7.16 10.90 -3.40
N PHE A 41 -8.07 11.86 -3.25
CA PHE A 41 -8.03 13.13 -3.98
C PHE A 41 -6.84 14.00 -3.53
N ASN A 42 -6.55 14.07 -2.24
CA ASN A 42 -5.39 14.79 -1.70
C ASN A 42 -4.10 14.25 -2.31
N TRP A 43 -3.91 12.92 -2.35
CA TRP A 43 -2.78 12.32 -3.05
C TRP A 43 -2.72 12.74 -4.52
N SER A 44 -3.82 12.64 -5.25
CA SER A 44 -3.83 12.92 -6.69
C SER A 44 -3.61 14.40 -7.05
N GLN A 45 -3.97 15.33 -6.15
CA GLN A 45 -3.86 16.76 -6.37
C GLN A 45 -2.50 17.30 -5.91
N ASN A 46 -2.04 16.88 -4.73
CA ASN A 46 -0.94 17.53 -4.02
C ASN A 46 0.37 16.73 -4.01
N HIS A 47 0.32 15.40 -4.12
CA HIS A 47 1.51 14.55 -3.99
C HIS A 47 1.93 13.86 -5.30
N LYS A 48 0.97 13.18 -5.97
CA LYS A 48 1.15 12.54 -7.29
C LYS A 48 2.29 11.52 -7.39
N THR A 49 2.89 11.11 -6.28
CA THR A 49 3.97 10.12 -6.26
C THR A 49 3.39 8.71 -6.37
N MET A 50 3.85 7.95 -7.36
CA MET A 50 3.57 6.52 -7.53
C MET A 50 4.87 5.73 -7.35
N ILE A 51 4.80 4.61 -6.63
CA ILE A 51 5.91 3.68 -6.43
C ILE A 51 5.46 2.30 -6.93
N LEU A 52 6.23 1.74 -7.86
CA LEU A 52 6.01 0.40 -8.39
C LEU A 52 6.96 -0.56 -7.66
N LEU A 53 6.38 -1.54 -6.97
CA LEU A 53 7.09 -2.56 -6.21
C LEU A 53 6.81 -3.95 -6.81
N ASN A 54 7.77 -4.84 -6.63
CA ASN A 54 7.57 -6.25 -6.96
C ASN A 54 6.71 -6.90 -5.87
N GLY A 55 5.46 -7.24 -6.22
CA GLY A 55 4.51 -7.89 -5.32
C GLY A 55 4.65 -9.41 -5.24
N GLY A 56 5.60 -10.02 -5.96
CA GLY A 56 5.77 -11.46 -6.07
C GLY A 56 4.81 -12.11 -7.06
N TYR A 57 4.51 -13.38 -6.84
CA TYR A 57 3.57 -14.15 -7.65
C TYR A 57 2.13 -14.01 -7.13
N SER A 58 1.16 -14.61 -7.83
CA SER A 58 -0.28 -14.41 -7.57
C SER A 58 -0.71 -14.72 -6.13
N GLU A 59 -0.07 -15.65 -5.44
CA GLU A 59 -0.36 -15.95 -4.03
C GLU A 59 0.00 -14.76 -3.11
N ASN A 60 1.16 -14.13 -3.33
CA ASN A 60 1.57 -12.95 -2.58
C ASN A 60 0.58 -11.80 -2.79
N LEU A 61 0.17 -11.54 -4.04
CA LEU A 61 -0.80 -10.49 -4.34
C LEU A 61 -2.16 -10.78 -3.67
N ARG A 62 -2.61 -12.04 -3.60
CA ARG A 62 -3.82 -12.42 -2.87
C ARG A 62 -3.69 -12.17 -1.36
N LYS A 63 -2.52 -12.38 -0.76
CA LYS A 63 -2.26 -12.04 0.65
C LYS A 63 -2.35 -10.53 0.88
N ILE A 64 -1.78 -9.72 -0.02
CA ILE A 64 -1.89 -8.26 0.03
C ILE A 64 -3.35 -7.82 -0.09
N ILE A 65 -4.12 -8.40 -1.02
CA ILE A 65 -5.56 -8.13 -1.15
C ILE A 65 -6.30 -8.46 0.13
N ALA A 66 -6.02 -9.61 0.76
CA ALA A 66 -6.66 -10.00 2.00
C ALA A 66 -6.38 -9.01 3.14
N LEU A 67 -5.12 -8.54 3.26
CA LEU A 67 -4.74 -7.51 4.22
C LEU A 67 -5.48 -6.20 3.96
N PHE A 68 -5.46 -5.71 2.71
CA PHE A 68 -6.09 -4.43 2.37
C PHE A 68 -7.62 -4.51 2.45
N GLY A 69 -8.20 -5.68 2.22
CA GLY A 69 -9.64 -5.93 2.35
C GLY A 69 -10.14 -5.98 3.79
N HIS A 70 -9.26 -5.90 4.79
CA HIS A 70 -9.66 -5.89 6.19
C HIS A 70 -10.52 -4.66 6.54
N ASN A 71 -11.54 -4.85 7.39
CA ASN A 71 -12.47 -3.79 7.77
C ASN A 71 -11.81 -2.62 8.51
N GLU A 72 -10.70 -2.89 9.20
CA GLU A 72 -9.93 -1.86 9.91
C GLU A 72 -9.01 -1.04 8.99
N ASN A 73 -8.94 -1.36 7.69
CA ASN A 73 -8.11 -0.59 6.76
C ASN A 73 -8.72 0.80 6.52
N PRO A 74 -8.07 1.91 6.92
CA PRO A 74 -8.58 3.24 6.65
C PRO A 74 -8.22 3.74 5.24
N TYR A 75 -7.34 3.04 4.52
CA TYR A 75 -6.74 3.53 3.29
C TYR A 75 -7.48 3.07 2.02
N PRO A 76 -7.55 3.92 0.98
CA PRO A 76 -8.14 3.53 -0.28
C PRO A 76 -7.17 2.60 -1.02
N TRP A 77 -7.71 1.47 -1.47
CA TRP A 77 -6.98 0.43 -2.18
C TRP A 77 -7.85 -0.23 -3.27
N ALA A 78 -7.20 -0.65 -4.35
CA ALA A 78 -7.82 -1.38 -5.45
C ALA A 78 -6.86 -2.43 -5.98
N PHE A 79 -7.35 -3.30 -6.84
CA PHE A 79 -6.53 -4.23 -7.59
C PHE A 79 -7.07 -4.31 -9.00
N PHE A 80 -6.27 -4.84 -9.91
CA PHE A 80 -6.65 -5.08 -11.28
C PHE A 80 -6.31 -6.50 -11.69
N ASN A 81 -7.29 -7.13 -12.33
CA ASN A 81 -7.13 -8.38 -13.05
C ASN A 81 -7.24 -8.07 -14.53
N GLU A 82 -6.41 -8.73 -15.33
CA GLU A 82 -6.61 -8.77 -16.77
C GLU A 82 -7.95 -9.43 -17.12
N SER A 83 -8.46 -9.15 -18.31
CA SER A 83 -9.64 -9.88 -18.78
C SER A 83 -9.31 -11.36 -18.99
N GLU A 84 -10.33 -12.21 -18.90
CA GLU A 84 -10.24 -13.64 -19.22
C GLU A 84 -9.63 -13.87 -20.61
N GLU A 85 -10.01 -13.02 -21.57
CA GLU A 85 -9.55 -13.09 -22.96
C GLU A 85 -8.09 -12.65 -23.16
N ALA A 86 -7.58 -11.77 -22.30
CA ALA A 86 -6.21 -11.25 -22.41
C ALA A 86 -5.19 -12.13 -21.67
N ALA A 87 -5.55 -12.59 -20.47
CA ALA A 87 -4.65 -13.38 -19.63
C ALA A 87 -5.38 -14.23 -18.57
N ASP A 88 -6.54 -14.82 -18.89
CA ASP A 88 -7.24 -15.79 -18.03
C ASP A 88 -7.52 -15.23 -16.60
N GLY A 89 -7.91 -13.96 -16.53
CA GLY A 89 -8.28 -13.33 -15.26
C GLY A 89 -7.08 -13.02 -14.34
N LEU A 90 -5.85 -13.03 -14.86
CA LEU A 90 -4.62 -12.88 -14.09
C LEU A 90 -4.63 -11.62 -13.22
N LEU A 91 -4.37 -11.78 -11.92
CA LEU A 91 -4.13 -10.67 -11.00
C LEU A 91 -2.75 -10.05 -11.28
N THR A 92 -2.75 -8.80 -11.75
CA THR A 92 -1.54 -8.14 -12.26
C THR A 92 -1.05 -7.00 -11.40
N SER A 93 -1.93 -6.29 -10.68
CA SER A 93 -1.54 -5.17 -9.84
C SER A 93 -2.46 -5.00 -8.63
N VAL A 94 -1.89 -4.69 -7.48
CA VAL A 94 -2.62 -4.28 -6.26
C VAL A 94 -2.09 -2.92 -5.83
N GLY A 95 -2.96 -1.93 -5.68
CA GLY A 95 -2.61 -0.55 -5.38
C GLY A 95 -3.22 -0.05 -4.06
N ILE A 96 -2.48 0.77 -3.31
CA ILE A 96 -2.92 1.43 -2.08
C ILE A 96 -2.33 2.83 -1.96
N VAL A 97 -3.10 3.79 -1.44
CA VAL A 97 -2.61 5.15 -1.15
C VAL A 97 -2.33 5.29 0.34
N LEU A 98 -1.10 5.64 0.69
CA LEU A 98 -0.63 5.69 2.08
C LEU A 98 -0.14 7.10 2.48
N PRO A 99 -0.44 7.54 3.71
CA PRO A 99 0.13 8.75 4.27
C PRO A 99 1.58 8.55 4.70
N GLU A 100 2.22 9.67 5.04
CA GLU A 100 3.63 9.70 5.45
C GLU A 100 3.97 8.80 6.62
N LYS A 101 3.11 8.86 7.63
CA LYS A 101 3.15 8.03 8.83
C LYS A 101 3.52 6.58 8.54
N ILE A 102 2.93 5.97 7.50
CA ILE A 102 3.10 4.55 7.22
C ILE A 102 4.50 4.25 6.67
N TYR A 103 4.96 4.96 5.63
CA TYR A 103 6.27 4.65 5.05
C TYR A 103 7.44 5.12 5.91
N VAL A 104 7.26 6.16 6.73
CA VAL A 104 8.25 6.59 7.73
C VAL A 104 8.33 5.57 8.87
N THR A 105 7.19 5.10 9.39
CA THR A 105 7.16 4.05 10.42
C THR A 105 7.77 2.75 9.89
N ALA A 106 7.40 2.33 8.68
CA ALA A 106 7.95 1.14 8.05
C ALA A 106 9.48 1.23 7.90
N ALA A 107 10.02 2.42 7.58
CA ALA A 107 11.47 2.64 7.51
C ALA A 107 12.15 2.55 8.89
N ALA A 108 11.55 3.13 9.93
CA ALA A 108 12.07 3.03 11.30
C ALA A 108 12.06 1.59 11.84
N MET A 109 11.10 0.75 11.43
CA MET A 109 11.03 -0.66 11.81
C MET A 109 12.13 -1.54 11.18
N LYS A 110 12.83 -1.05 10.15
CA LYS A 110 13.74 -1.87 9.35
C LYS A 110 15.05 -2.13 10.11
N GLY A 111 15.18 -3.35 10.63
CA GLY A 111 16.40 -3.81 11.30
C GLY A 111 16.53 -3.35 12.76
N ASP A 112 15.46 -2.82 13.36
CA ASP A 112 15.42 -2.38 14.76
C ASP A 112 14.31 -3.15 15.51
N GLU A 113 14.66 -4.34 16.02
CA GLU A 113 13.73 -5.21 16.75
C GLU A 113 13.24 -4.59 18.07
N ASP A 114 14.09 -3.80 18.73
CA ASP A 114 13.75 -3.10 19.96
C ASP A 114 12.68 -2.02 19.68
N PHE A 115 12.86 -1.25 18.61
CA PHE A 115 11.86 -0.29 18.16
C PHE A 115 10.54 -0.97 17.78
N VAL A 116 10.59 -2.06 17.02
CA VAL A 116 9.39 -2.82 16.63
C VAL A 116 8.64 -3.33 17.87
N SER A 117 9.37 -3.82 18.88
CA SER A 117 8.78 -4.31 20.13
C SER A 117 8.14 -3.18 20.93
N ARG A 118 8.85 -2.05 21.12
CA ARG A 118 8.29 -0.86 21.80
C ARG A 118 7.04 -0.33 21.08
N LEU A 119 7.10 -0.19 19.76
CA LEU A 119 5.97 0.34 18.98
C LEU A 119 4.74 -0.57 19.09
N ARG A 120 4.93 -1.89 19.15
CA ARG A 120 3.85 -2.86 19.36
C ARG A 120 3.16 -2.65 20.71
N GLU A 121 3.91 -2.29 21.74
CA GLU A 121 3.40 -2.08 23.10
C GLU A 121 2.76 -0.70 23.27
N THR A 122 3.40 0.35 22.76
CA THR A 122 2.96 1.74 22.95
C THR A 122 1.91 2.19 21.94
N GLY A 123 1.88 1.58 20.75
CA GLY A 123 1.04 2.01 19.63
C GLY A 123 1.34 3.42 19.14
N SER A 124 2.49 4.00 19.52
CA SER A 124 2.86 5.35 19.10
C SER A 124 4.37 5.60 19.18
N TRP A 125 4.86 6.54 18.37
CA TRP A 125 6.24 6.99 18.39
C TRP A 125 6.40 8.39 17.77
N ASN A 126 7.55 9.02 18.01
CA ASN A 126 7.88 10.34 17.49
C ASN A 126 9.00 10.21 16.46
N PRO A 127 8.77 10.52 15.17
CA PRO A 127 9.83 10.51 14.16
C PRO A 127 10.81 11.69 14.31
N CYS A 128 10.36 12.79 14.92
CA CYS A 128 11.15 13.96 15.29
C CYS A 128 10.48 14.68 16.48
N ASP A 129 11.12 15.71 17.02
CA ASP A 129 10.69 16.38 18.26
C ASP A 129 9.28 17.00 18.19
N ASP A 130 8.84 17.43 16.99
CA ASP A 130 7.56 18.13 16.77
C ASP A 130 6.46 17.25 16.17
N GLU A 131 6.70 15.94 15.97
CA GLU A 131 5.72 15.03 15.39
C GLU A 131 5.41 13.85 16.31
N HIS A 132 4.13 13.45 16.32
CA HIS A 132 3.65 12.29 17.06
C HIS A 132 2.78 11.42 16.16
N TYR A 133 3.16 10.15 16.02
CA TYR A 133 2.43 9.16 15.23
C TYR A 133 1.79 8.13 16.12
N GLU A 134 0.46 8.08 16.10
CA GLU A 134 -0.32 6.95 16.63
C GLU A 134 -0.44 5.87 15.55
N ILE A 135 -0.11 4.62 15.87
CA ILE A 135 -0.11 3.48 14.96
C ILE A 135 -1.10 2.45 15.50
N SER A 136 -2.21 2.27 14.81
CA SER A 136 -3.16 1.19 15.12
C SER A 136 -2.53 -0.18 14.91
N LYS A 137 -3.12 -1.22 15.50
CA LYS A 137 -2.69 -2.61 15.29
C LYS A 137 -2.67 -2.99 13.80
N TYR A 138 -3.71 -2.61 13.06
CA TYR A 138 -3.77 -2.83 11.62
C TYR A 138 -2.61 -2.15 10.88
N GLU A 139 -2.31 -0.89 11.20
CA GLU A 139 -1.20 -0.16 10.57
C GLU A 139 0.17 -0.73 10.91
N PHE A 140 0.35 -1.24 12.13
CA PHE A 140 1.55 -1.95 12.53
C PHE A 140 1.75 -3.21 11.68
N ASP A 141 0.71 -4.03 11.55
CA ASP A 141 0.73 -5.24 10.72
C ASP A 141 0.93 -4.89 9.23
N LEU A 142 0.34 -3.79 8.77
CA LEU A 142 0.53 -3.25 7.43
C LEU A 142 1.99 -2.89 7.16
N CYS A 143 2.65 -2.15 8.06
CA CYS A 143 4.06 -1.80 7.93
C CYS A 143 4.95 -3.05 7.85
N LEU A 144 4.72 -4.04 8.73
CA LEU A 144 5.48 -5.29 8.74
C LEU A 144 5.32 -6.08 7.45
N GLU A 145 4.08 -6.21 6.95
CA GLU A 145 3.82 -6.96 5.73
C GLU A 145 4.42 -6.26 4.51
N LEU A 146 4.19 -4.95 4.36
CA LEU A 146 4.64 -4.22 3.19
C LEU A 146 6.16 -4.05 3.11
N ASN A 147 6.87 -4.09 4.25
CA ASN A 147 8.33 -4.12 4.27
C ASN A 147 8.93 -5.34 3.56
N LYS A 148 8.22 -6.48 3.51
CA LYS A 148 8.64 -7.66 2.75
C LYS A 148 8.74 -7.40 1.24
N TYR A 149 8.06 -6.36 0.77
CA TYR A 149 7.98 -5.97 -0.64
C TYR A 149 8.75 -4.68 -0.96
N GLY A 150 9.53 -4.16 0.00
CA GLY A 150 10.36 -2.96 -0.20
C GLY A 150 9.63 -1.63 0.03
N LEU A 151 8.62 -1.57 0.90
CA LEU A 151 7.98 -0.30 1.26
C LEU A 151 8.99 0.76 1.74
N ALA A 152 9.99 0.33 2.51
CA ALA A 152 11.10 1.15 3.02
C ALA A 152 12.46 0.79 2.39
N SER A 153 12.48 0.46 1.10
CA SER A 153 13.72 0.25 0.34
C SER A 153 14.46 1.56 0.08
#